data_AF-A0A7W7QGT7-F1
#
_entry.id   AF-A0A7W7QGT7-F1
#
_cell.length_a   1.000
_cell.length_b   1.000
_cell.length_c   1.000
_cell.angle_alpha   90.00
_cell.angle_beta   90.00
_cell.angle_gamma   90.00
#
_symmetry.space_group_name_H-M   'P 1'
#
loop_
_entity.id
_entity.type
_entity.pdbx_description
1 polymer ?
#
loop_
_entity_poly.entity_id
_entity_poly.type
_entity_poly.pdbx_seq_one_letter_code
_entity_poly.pdbx_strand_id
1 'polypeptide(L)'
;MGKWLPGISRRSRTRIQDRVSRLGADMGGDPRPEFRAELRERLMTVTEMTAAEVTVAEQEDLPPDPVPETASAPVRRRRTTLVPQVVSLALAGALVGGGVGTYRSMPGDALYPLKRAAESTLFHLSTNDAERADRSFGYAETRAHEVEELLGATERESGLIDETLKDMEDTTRSAVTSLTRVERRSGRSTGQLRRFVQKQRDQIQIMLPKMDENDRRRANGYLDYIDGLTQPDSSQPVTRE
;
A
#
# COMPACT_ATOMS: atom_id res chain seq x y z
N MET A 1 10.55 11.52 22.49
CA MET A 1 9.45 10.75 23.14
C MET A 1 8.76 9.87 22.10
N GLY A 2 9.07 8.58 22.03
CA GLY A 2 8.37 7.63 21.17
C GLY A 2 7.28 6.90 21.95
N LYS A 3 6.00 7.19 21.66
CA LYS A 3 4.88 6.43 22.22
C LYS A 3 4.70 5.15 21.40
N TRP A 4 4.88 4.03 22.07
CA TRP A 4 4.75 2.68 21.56
C TRP A 4 3.32 2.41 21.05
N LEU A 5 3.24 1.68 19.94
CA LEU A 5 2.04 0.99 19.47
C LEU A 5 1.48 0.11 20.60
N PRO A 6 0.18 0.16 20.93
CA PRO A 6 -0.38 -0.72 21.94
C PRO A 6 -0.29 -2.15 21.45
N GLY A 7 0.47 -2.97 22.18
CA GLY A 7 0.57 -4.40 21.95
C GLY A 7 -0.82 -5.03 21.99
N ILE A 8 -1.29 -5.50 20.84
CA ILE A 8 -2.54 -6.26 20.69
C ILE A 8 -2.47 -7.42 21.69
N SER A 9 -3.25 -7.34 22.77
CA SER A 9 -3.25 -8.34 23.83
C SER A 9 -3.48 -9.74 23.24
N ARG A 10 -2.91 -10.79 23.85
CA ARG A 10 -3.10 -12.18 23.40
C ARG A 10 -4.59 -12.53 23.21
N ARG A 11 -5.47 -11.99 24.06
CA ARG A 11 -6.93 -12.16 24.00
C ARG A 11 -7.58 -11.46 22.79
N SER A 12 -7.02 -10.36 22.30
CA SER A 12 -7.51 -9.72 21.07
C SER A 12 -7.00 -10.45 19.82
N ARG A 13 -5.78 -10.98 19.84
CA ARG A 13 -5.25 -11.81 18.74
C ARG A 13 -6.07 -13.08 18.54
N THR A 14 -6.39 -13.80 19.61
CA THR A 14 -7.20 -15.03 19.54
C THR A 14 -8.60 -14.76 19.01
N ARG A 15 -9.24 -13.64 19.39
CA ARG A 15 -10.56 -13.25 18.87
C ARG A 15 -10.54 -12.91 17.39
N ILE A 16 -9.49 -12.23 16.92
CA ILE A 16 -9.33 -11.91 15.49
C ILE A 16 -9.10 -13.20 14.70
N GLN A 17 -8.21 -14.08 15.17
CA GLN A 17 -7.95 -15.38 14.55
C GLN A 17 -9.22 -16.23 14.47
N ASP A 18 -9.94 -16.37 15.58
CA ASP A 18 -11.19 -17.14 15.62
C ASP A 18 -12.24 -16.59 14.63
N ARG A 19 -12.36 -15.26 14.54
CA ARG A 19 -13.31 -14.63 13.61
C ARG A 19 -12.92 -14.80 12.14
N VAL A 20 -11.64 -14.70 11.81
CA VAL A 20 -11.13 -14.94 10.45
C VAL A 20 -11.30 -16.41 10.07
N SER A 21 -11.00 -17.34 10.98
CA SER A 21 -11.19 -18.77 10.76
C SER A 21 -12.66 -19.14 10.53
N ARG A 22 -13.59 -18.54 11.28
CA ARG A 22 -15.03 -18.71 11.07
C ARG A 22 -15.47 -18.17 9.70
N LEU A 23 -14.99 -16.98 9.33
CA LEU A 23 -15.30 -16.40 8.01
C LEU A 23 -14.77 -17.28 6.86
N GLY A 24 -13.57 -17.84 7.01
CA GLY A 24 -12.99 -18.77 6.04
C GLY A 24 -13.74 -20.10 5.95
N ALA A 25 -14.32 -20.58 7.07
CA ALA A 25 -15.18 -21.76 7.07
C ALA A 25 -16.54 -21.49 6.40
N ASP A 26 -17.13 -20.31 6.65
CA ASP A 26 -18.42 -19.90 6.07
C ASP A 26 -18.33 -19.61 4.57
N MET A 27 -17.17 -19.18 4.05
CA MET A 27 -16.95 -18.91 2.63
C MET A 27 -16.63 -20.17 1.78
N GLY A 28 -16.70 -21.37 2.36
CA GLY A 28 -16.34 -22.61 1.70
C GLY A 28 -14.83 -22.81 1.69
N GLY A 29 -14.35 -23.71 2.56
CA GLY A 29 -12.94 -23.90 2.87
C GLY A 29 -12.02 -24.22 1.68
N ASP A 30 -10.72 -23.98 1.94
CA ASP A 30 -9.52 -24.08 1.09
C ASP A 30 -9.65 -23.53 -0.35
N PRO A 31 -8.74 -22.65 -0.83
CA PRO A 31 -8.82 -22.14 -2.19
C PRO A 31 -8.87 -23.26 -3.23
N ARG A 32 -9.69 -23.05 -4.27
CA ARG A 32 -9.88 -23.98 -5.39
C ARG A 32 -8.54 -24.47 -5.94
N PRO A 33 -8.38 -25.77 -6.24
CA PRO A 33 -7.10 -26.34 -6.67
C PRO A 33 -6.58 -25.70 -7.96
N GLU A 34 -7.46 -25.27 -8.86
CA GLU A 34 -7.10 -24.56 -10.09
C GLU A 34 -6.48 -23.20 -9.79
N PHE A 35 -7.06 -22.44 -8.85
CA PHE A 35 -6.50 -21.16 -8.39
C PHE A 35 -5.11 -21.34 -7.75
N ARG A 36 -4.92 -22.42 -6.99
CA ARG A 36 -3.62 -22.74 -6.38
C ARG A 36 -2.56 -23.10 -7.42
N ALA A 37 -2.96 -23.80 -8.48
CA ALA A 37 -2.07 -24.14 -9.59
C ALA A 37 -1.67 -22.87 -10.37
N GLU A 38 -2.65 -22.02 -10.70
CA GLU A 38 -2.42 -20.74 -11.39
C GLU A 38 -1.54 -19.79 -10.56
N LEU A 39 -1.79 -19.68 -9.25
CA LEU A 39 -0.95 -18.87 -8.36
C LEU A 39 0.48 -19.41 -8.29
N ARG A 40 0.65 -20.74 -8.27
CA ARG A 40 1.97 -21.36 -8.26
C ARG A 40 2.74 -21.03 -9.54
N GLU A 41 2.08 -21.14 -10.69
CA GLU A 41 2.68 -20.83 -11.99
C GLU A 41 3.12 -19.37 -12.05
N ARG A 42 2.23 -18.44 -11.68
CA ARG A 42 2.55 -17.00 -11.60
C ARG A 42 3.73 -16.71 -10.68
N LEU A 43 3.81 -17.35 -9.51
CA LEU A 43 4.93 -17.16 -8.58
C LEU A 43 6.24 -17.73 -9.13
N MET A 44 6.20 -18.83 -9.87
CA MET A 44 7.41 -19.37 -10.53
C MET A 44 7.91 -18.42 -11.61
N THR A 45 7.01 -17.85 -12.43
CA THR A 45 7.39 -16.84 -13.44
C THR A 45 8.04 -15.61 -12.81
N VAL A 46 7.48 -15.08 -11.72
CA VAL A 46 8.08 -13.94 -10.98
C VAL A 46 9.45 -14.30 -10.41
N THR A 47 9.64 -15.55 -9.96
CA THR A 47 10.92 -16.03 -9.43
C THR A 47 11.98 -16.11 -10.53
N GLU A 48 11.60 -16.54 -11.74
CA GLU A 48 12.50 -16.58 -12.89
C GLU A 48 12.92 -15.17 -13.35
N MET A 49 12.00 -14.21 -13.34
CA MET A 49 12.30 -12.80 -13.68
C MET A 49 13.21 -12.14 -12.64
N THR A 50 12.96 -12.36 -11.35
CA THR A 50 13.80 -11.82 -10.26
C THR A 50 15.17 -12.51 -10.18
N ALA A 51 15.27 -13.80 -10.47
CA ALA A 51 16.56 -14.50 -10.55
C ALA A 51 17.44 -13.93 -11.68
N ALA A 52 16.85 -13.58 -12.82
CA ALA A 52 17.59 -12.92 -13.91
C ALA A 52 18.06 -11.52 -13.50
N GLU A 53 17.23 -10.76 -12.78
CA GLU A 53 17.56 -9.41 -12.32
C GLU A 53 18.67 -9.38 -11.24
N VAL A 54 18.67 -10.35 -10.32
CA VAL A 54 19.72 -10.51 -9.29
C VAL A 54 21.06 -10.91 -9.91
N THR A 55 21.07 -11.74 -10.97
CA THR A 55 22.33 -12.10 -11.65
C THR A 55 23.02 -10.95 -12.38
N VAL A 56 22.28 -9.89 -12.74
CA VAL A 56 22.84 -8.69 -13.37
C VAL A 56 23.37 -7.70 -12.32
N ALA A 57 22.76 -7.65 -11.13
CA ALA A 57 23.18 -6.75 -10.05
C ALA A 57 24.41 -7.24 -9.25
N GLU A 58 24.74 -8.53 -9.31
CA GLU A 58 25.84 -9.13 -8.51
C GLU A 58 27.17 -9.22 -9.29
N GLN A 59 27.27 -8.64 -10.49
CA GLN A 59 28.47 -8.71 -11.34
C GLN A 59 29.38 -7.47 -11.33
N GLU A 60 29.06 -6.41 -10.60
CA GLU A 60 30.01 -5.32 -10.34
C GLU A 60 30.57 -5.38 -8.91
N ASP A 61 31.84 -5.78 -8.85
CA ASP A 61 32.85 -5.37 -7.86
C ASP A 61 32.96 -6.17 -6.54
N LEU A 62 33.51 -7.40 -6.61
CA LEU A 62 34.30 -7.97 -5.50
C LEU A 62 35.46 -8.87 -6.02
N PRO A 63 36.69 -8.74 -5.50
CA PRO A 63 37.84 -9.54 -5.90
C PRO A 63 37.78 -11.00 -5.38
N PRO A 64 38.41 -11.97 -6.08
CA PRO A 64 38.24 -13.39 -5.77
C PRO A 64 39.18 -13.86 -4.65
N ASP A 65 38.61 -14.38 -3.57
CA ASP A 65 39.35 -15.21 -2.60
C ASP A 65 39.12 -16.71 -2.86
N PRO A 66 40.15 -17.56 -2.65
CA PRO A 66 40.20 -18.92 -3.19
C PRO A 66 39.34 -19.93 -2.42
N VAL A 67 38.63 -20.74 -3.20
CA VAL A 67 37.84 -21.90 -2.80
C VAL A 67 38.74 -23.06 -2.35
N PRO A 68 38.39 -23.82 -1.30
CA PRO A 68 38.81 -25.21 -1.20
C PRO A 68 37.70 -26.14 -1.70
N GLU A 69 38.03 -26.87 -2.77
CA GLU A 69 37.33 -28.08 -3.22
C GLU A 69 37.12 -29.06 -2.07
N THR A 70 35.87 -29.49 -1.85
CA THR A 70 35.61 -30.79 -1.23
C THR A 70 34.44 -31.50 -1.93
N ALA A 71 34.82 -32.52 -2.69
CA ALA A 71 34.16 -33.80 -2.92
C ALA A 71 32.62 -33.83 -3.06
N SER A 72 32.20 -34.01 -4.31
CA SER A 72 30.90 -34.54 -4.73
C SER A 72 30.53 -35.82 -3.97
N ALA A 73 29.42 -35.79 -3.22
CA ALA A 73 28.73 -36.97 -2.73
C ALA A 73 27.27 -36.96 -3.22
N PRO A 74 26.72 -38.11 -3.68
CA PRO A 74 25.40 -38.15 -4.30
C PRO A 74 24.30 -37.99 -3.25
N VAL A 75 23.60 -36.85 -3.28
CA VAL A 75 22.44 -36.61 -2.41
C VAL A 75 21.28 -37.47 -2.88
N ARG A 76 21.08 -38.60 -2.19
CA ARG A 76 19.84 -39.39 -2.24
C ARG A 76 18.65 -38.45 -1.98
N ARG A 77 17.82 -38.24 -3.01
CA ARG A 77 16.50 -37.60 -2.90
C ARG A 77 15.63 -38.38 -1.91
N ARG A 78 15.71 -38.02 -0.63
CA ARG A 78 14.60 -38.26 0.30
C ARG A 78 13.53 -37.23 -0.01
N ARG A 79 12.45 -37.69 -0.66
CA ARG A 79 11.18 -36.96 -0.73
C ARG A 79 10.62 -36.85 0.69
N THR A 80 11.08 -35.87 1.44
CA THR A 80 10.44 -35.46 2.69
C THR A 80 9.40 -34.41 2.33
N THR A 81 8.15 -34.76 2.58
CA THR A 81 6.96 -33.90 2.57
C THR A 81 7.04 -32.86 3.69
N LEU A 82 8.01 -31.95 3.60
CA LEU A 82 8.19 -30.80 4.49
C LEU A 82 8.01 -29.47 3.73
N VAL A 83 7.29 -29.49 2.62
CA VAL A 83 7.01 -28.31 1.79
C VAL A 83 6.13 -27.25 2.49
N PRO A 84 5.14 -27.55 3.37
CA PRO A 84 4.29 -26.48 3.89
C PRO A 84 5.01 -25.56 4.89
N GLN A 85 6.06 -26.03 5.55
CA GLN A 85 6.81 -25.24 6.54
C GLN A 85 7.83 -24.32 5.87
N VAL A 86 8.49 -24.76 4.80
CA VAL A 86 9.43 -23.92 4.04
C VAL A 86 8.70 -22.80 3.30
N VAL A 87 7.50 -23.05 2.76
CA VAL A 87 6.66 -21.99 2.16
C VAL A 87 6.20 -20.97 3.19
N SER A 88 5.84 -21.40 4.40
CA SER A 88 5.46 -20.50 5.48
C SER A 88 6.64 -19.68 6.01
N LEU A 89 7.84 -20.26 6.04
CA LEU A 89 9.07 -19.58 6.45
C LEU A 89 9.63 -18.67 5.34
N ALA A 90 9.40 -19.00 4.07
CA ALA A 90 9.70 -18.14 2.92
C ALA A 90 8.69 -16.97 2.82
N LEU A 91 7.42 -17.19 3.15
CA LEU A 91 6.42 -16.13 3.26
C LEU A 91 6.71 -15.24 4.48
N ALA A 92 7.07 -15.82 5.63
CA ALA A 92 7.51 -15.07 6.80
C ALA A 92 8.88 -14.39 6.58
N GLY A 93 9.80 -15.01 5.81
CA GLY A 93 11.08 -14.45 5.43
C GLY A 93 10.95 -13.35 4.38
N ALA A 94 9.99 -13.44 3.46
CA ALA A 94 9.59 -12.35 2.58
C ALA A 94 8.86 -11.23 3.36
N LEU A 95 8.15 -11.55 4.43
CA LEU A 95 7.54 -10.55 5.32
C LEU A 95 8.55 -9.88 6.28
N VAL A 96 9.60 -10.59 6.71
CA VAL A 96 10.62 -10.10 7.66
C VAL A 96 11.84 -9.50 6.95
N GLY A 97 12.23 -10.03 5.78
CA GLY A 97 13.28 -9.50 4.90
C GLY A 97 12.75 -8.52 3.83
N GLY A 98 11.54 -8.74 3.33
CA GLY A 98 10.84 -7.83 2.41
C GLY A 98 9.91 -6.83 3.11
N GLY A 99 9.98 -6.72 4.44
CA GLY A 99 9.29 -5.68 5.20
C GLY A 99 9.83 -4.27 4.93
N VAL A 100 10.97 -4.13 4.26
CA VAL A 100 11.50 -2.83 3.81
C VAL A 100 11.11 -2.55 2.35
N GLY A 101 11.03 -3.58 1.49
CA GLY A 101 10.67 -3.43 0.07
C GLY A 101 9.16 -3.28 -0.17
N THR A 102 8.33 -4.04 0.54
CA THR A 102 6.85 -4.01 0.36
C THR A 102 6.21 -2.68 0.76
N TYR A 103 6.78 -1.97 1.74
CA TYR A 103 6.30 -0.63 2.11
C TYR A 103 6.79 0.46 1.14
N ARG A 104 7.94 0.22 0.49
CA ARG A 104 8.57 1.13 -0.46
C ARG A 104 8.15 0.88 -1.91
N SER A 105 7.33 -0.14 -2.18
CA SER A 105 6.89 -0.41 -3.55
C SER A 105 6.13 0.78 -4.13
N MET A 106 6.48 1.12 -5.36
CA MET A 106 5.94 2.21 -6.16
C MET A 106 4.95 1.67 -7.19
N PRO A 107 4.06 2.52 -7.74
CA PRO A 107 3.22 2.15 -8.87
C PRO A 107 4.09 1.59 -10.01
N GLY A 108 3.68 0.47 -10.59
CA GLY A 108 4.48 -0.30 -11.56
C GLY A 108 5.29 -1.45 -10.96
N ASP A 109 5.63 -1.42 -9.66
CA ASP A 109 6.39 -2.49 -9.02
C ASP A 109 5.55 -3.77 -8.84
N ALA A 110 6.19 -4.93 -8.98
CA ALA A 110 5.55 -6.24 -8.81
C ALA A 110 4.86 -6.42 -7.44
N LEU A 111 5.36 -5.77 -6.38
CA LEU A 111 4.82 -5.84 -5.02
C LEU A 111 3.84 -4.70 -4.68
N TYR A 112 3.56 -3.79 -5.61
CA TYR A 112 2.65 -2.68 -5.37
C TYR A 112 1.19 -3.12 -5.16
N PRO A 113 0.62 -4.09 -5.91
CA PRO A 113 -0.71 -4.61 -5.63
C PRO A 113 -0.85 -5.18 -4.21
N LEU A 114 0.23 -5.76 -3.65
CA LEU A 114 0.24 -6.26 -2.29
C LEU A 114 0.18 -5.13 -1.25
N LYS A 115 0.90 -4.02 -1.49
CA LYS A 115 0.80 -2.79 -0.68
C LYS A 115 -0.63 -2.26 -0.68
N ARG A 116 -1.25 -2.13 -1.85
CA ARG A 116 -2.64 -1.66 -1.99
C ARG A 116 -3.64 -2.60 -1.30
N ALA A 117 -3.45 -3.91 -1.38
CA ALA A 117 -4.28 -4.89 -0.66
C ALA A 117 -4.15 -4.75 0.87
N ALA A 118 -2.94 -4.51 1.38
CA ALA A 118 -2.70 -4.27 2.80
C ALA A 118 -3.37 -2.97 3.28
N GLU A 119 -3.23 -1.88 2.52
CA GLU A 119 -3.89 -0.59 2.80
C GLU A 119 -5.42 -0.73 2.81
N SER A 120 -5.99 -1.41 1.82
CA SER A 120 -7.44 -1.70 1.74
C SER A 120 -7.92 -2.53 2.94
N THR A 121 -7.14 -3.54 3.35
CA THR A 121 -7.47 -4.35 4.52
C THR A 121 -7.46 -3.52 5.80
N LEU A 122 -6.43 -2.69 6.00
CA LEU A 122 -6.35 -1.79 7.15
C LEU A 122 -7.47 -0.74 7.15
N PHE A 123 -7.85 -0.23 5.98
CA PHE A 123 -9.01 0.65 5.83
C PHE A 123 -10.30 -0.06 6.28
N HIS A 124 -10.59 -1.26 5.77
CA HIS A 124 -11.79 -2.01 6.13
C HIS A 124 -11.84 -2.47 7.59
N LEU A 125 -10.69 -2.79 8.19
CA LEU A 125 -10.58 -3.16 9.60
C LEU A 125 -10.71 -1.96 10.55
N SER A 126 -10.66 -0.73 10.03
CA SER A 126 -10.91 0.47 10.82
C SER A 126 -12.29 0.43 11.45
N THR A 127 -12.32 0.53 12.78
CA THR A 127 -13.50 0.28 13.61
C THR A 127 -14.45 1.47 13.68
N ASN A 128 -13.95 2.67 13.39
CA ASN A 128 -14.72 3.91 13.46
C ASN A 128 -14.35 4.87 12.32
N ASP A 129 -15.23 5.84 12.08
CA ASP A 129 -15.07 6.81 10.98
C ASP A 129 -13.86 7.73 11.15
N ALA A 130 -13.42 8.02 12.39
CA ALA A 130 -12.25 8.85 12.62
C ALA A 130 -10.97 8.13 12.22
N GLU A 131 -10.86 6.84 12.56
CA GLU A 131 -9.77 5.97 12.16
C GLU A 131 -9.73 5.78 10.64
N ARG A 132 -10.90 5.65 9.99
CA ARG A 132 -11.01 5.61 8.52
C ARG A 132 -10.55 6.90 7.88
N ALA A 133 -11.00 8.05 8.39
CA ALA A 133 -10.61 9.36 7.89
C ALA A 133 -9.10 9.56 8.00
N ASP A 134 -8.52 9.27 9.17
CA ASP A 134 -7.09 9.41 9.43
C ASP A 134 -6.25 8.53 8.50
N ARG A 135 -6.61 7.24 8.35
CA ARG A 135 -5.92 6.33 7.41
C ARG A 135 -6.03 6.79 5.97
N SER A 136 -7.22 7.19 5.52
CA SER A 136 -7.40 7.65 4.15
C SER A 136 -6.62 8.93 3.87
N PHE A 137 -6.56 9.90 4.80
CA PHE A 137 -5.66 11.05 4.63
C PHE A 137 -4.20 10.61 4.52
N GLY A 138 -3.75 9.68 5.36
CA GLY A 138 -2.41 9.11 5.25
C GLY A 138 -2.14 8.43 3.90
N TYR A 139 -3.09 7.66 3.37
CA TYR A 139 -2.94 7.03 2.05
C TYR A 139 -2.92 8.03 0.90
N ALA A 140 -3.68 9.12 0.98
CA ALA A 140 -3.65 10.21 0.00
C ALA A 140 -2.30 10.95 0.03
N GLU A 141 -1.72 11.17 1.21
CA GLU A 141 -0.36 11.70 1.34
C GLU A 141 0.66 10.73 0.73
N THR A 142 0.53 9.42 0.97
CA THR A 142 1.39 8.41 0.34
C THR A 142 1.27 8.47 -1.19
N ARG A 143 0.07 8.60 -1.76
CA ARG A 143 -0.10 8.72 -3.22
C ARG A 143 0.63 9.95 -3.77
N ALA A 144 0.59 11.10 -3.07
CA ALA A 144 1.33 12.29 -3.50
C ALA A 144 2.85 12.09 -3.48
N HIS A 145 3.38 11.39 -2.48
CA HIS A 145 4.79 11.03 -2.45
C HIS A 145 5.17 10.09 -3.60
N GLU A 146 4.31 9.15 -3.97
CA GLU A 146 4.59 8.28 -5.11
C GLU A 146 4.56 9.02 -6.44
N VAL A 147 3.68 10.02 -6.61
CA VAL A 147 3.73 10.93 -7.75
C VAL A 147 5.07 11.67 -7.80
N GLU A 148 5.57 12.15 -6.64
CA GLU A 148 6.85 12.84 -6.55
C GLU A 148 8.02 11.96 -7.00
N GLU A 149 8.03 10.70 -6.56
CA GLU A 149 9.06 9.70 -6.89
C GLU A 149 8.98 9.30 -8.38
N LEU A 150 7.77 9.09 -8.93
CA LEU A 150 7.57 8.82 -10.36
C LEU A 150 8.02 9.99 -11.25
N LEU A 151 7.82 11.23 -10.79
CA LEU A 151 8.34 12.42 -11.49
C LEU A 151 9.87 12.48 -11.45
N GLY A 152 10.51 11.91 -10.42
CA GLY A 152 11.96 11.80 -10.29
C GLY A 152 12.59 10.63 -11.07
N ALA A 153 11.81 9.63 -11.47
CA ALA A 153 12.31 8.45 -12.16
C ALA A 153 12.79 8.72 -13.60
N THR A 154 13.88 8.06 -14.00
CA THR A 154 14.48 8.16 -15.35
C THR A 154 13.63 7.46 -16.40
N GLU A 155 13.16 6.25 -16.09
CA GLU A 155 12.26 5.45 -16.91
C GLU A 155 10.83 5.64 -16.36
N ARG A 156 9.92 6.13 -17.20
CA ARG A 156 8.51 6.35 -16.82
C ARG A 156 7.61 5.46 -17.64
N GLU A 157 6.95 4.52 -16.99
CA GLU A 157 5.82 3.86 -17.61
C GLU A 157 4.69 4.88 -17.80
N SER A 158 4.17 4.93 -19.02
CA SER A 158 3.16 5.93 -19.41
C SER A 158 1.86 5.70 -18.65
N GLY A 159 1.32 6.76 -18.03
CA GLY A 159 0.02 6.74 -17.35
C GLY A 159 0.05 6.44 -15.85
N LEU A 160 1.18 6.00 -15.29
CA LEU A 160 1.28 5.75 -13.84
C LEU A 160 1.02 7.00 -12.99
N ILE A 161 1.46 8.17 -13.45
CA ILE A 161 1.23 9.43 -12.73
C ILE A 161 -0.26 9.80 -12.72
N ASP A 162 -0.93 9.76 -13.88
CA ASP A 162 -2.38 10.01 -13.96
C ASP A 162 -3.18 9.03 -13.09
N GLU A 163 -2.85 7.74 -13.12
CA GLU A 163 -3.50 6.72 -12.26
C GLU A 163 -3.25 7.00 -10.78
N THR A 164 -2.01 7.35 -10.40
CA THR A 164 -1.66 7.63 -8.99
C THR A 164 -2.33 8.91 -8.49
N LEU A 165 -2.43 9.95 -9.33
CA LEU A 165 -3.18 11.17 -9.04
C LEU A 165 -4.68 10.89 -8.89
N LYS A 166 -5.24 10.02 -9.72
CA LYS A 166 -6.63 9.57 -9.60
C LYS A 166 -6.87 8.81 -8.28
N ASP A 167 -5.98 7.87 -7.95
CA ASP A 167 -6.03 7.12 -6.70
C ASP A 167 -5.94 8.04 -5.46
N MET A 168 -5.12 9.09 -5.55
CA MET A 168 -5.00 10.12 -4.52
C MET A 168 -6.32 10.87 -4.32
N GLU A 169 -7.00 11.25 -5.41
CA GLU A 169 -8.30 11.89 -5.38
C GLU A 169 -9.37 10.99 -4.74
N ASP A 170 -9.48 9.74 -5.21
CA ASP A 170 -10.46 8.77 -4.72
C ASP A 170 -10.26 8.48 -3.22
N THR A 171 -9.00 8.41 -2.79
CA THR A 171 -8.64 8.26 -1.37
C THR A 171 -8.99 9.51 -0.56
N THR A 172 -8.74 10.71 -1.10
CA THR A 172 -9.10 11.99 -0.45
C THR A 172 -10.62 12.10 -0.26
N ARG A 173 -11.41 11.74 -1.27
CA ARG A 173 -12.88 11.73 -1.19
C ARG A 173 -13.38 10.79 -0.09
N SER A 174 -12.75 9.63 0.05
CA SER A 174 -13.04 8.66 1.11
C SER A 174 -12.71 9.20 2.51
N ALA A 175 -11.60 9.94 2.63
CA ALA A 175 -11.19 10.59 3.87
C ALA A 175 -12.20 11.66 4.31
N VAL A 176 -12.57 12.56 3.38
CA VAL A 176 -13.55 13.63 3.60
C VAL A 176 -14.90 13.03 4.00
N THR A 177 -15.38 12.02 3.28
CA THR A 177 -16.65 11.35 3.58
C THR A 177 -16.68 10.80 5.00
N SER A 178 -15.59 10.14 5.42
CA SER A 178 -15.46 9.58 6.76
C SER A 178 -15.38 10.68 7.82
N LEU A 179 -14.61 11.75 7.57
CA LEU A 179 -14.50 12.90 8.46
C LEU A 179 -15.84 13.62 8.65
N THR A 180 -16.60 13.85 7.57
CA THR A 180 -17.94 14.47 7.65
C THR A 180 -18.91 13.62 8.49
N ARG A 181 -18.77 12.28 8.50
CA ARG A 181 -19.54 11.43 9.43
C ARG A 181 -19.12 11.64 10.89
N VAL A 182 -17.83 11.84 11.15
CA VAL A 182 -17.32 12.16 12.50
C VAL A 182 -17.84 13.51 12.98
N GLU A 183 -17.70 14.57 12.17
CA GLU A 183 -18.09 15.93 12.54
C GLU A 183 -19.61 16.03 12.79
N ARG A 184 -20.43 15.35 11.97
CA ARG A 184 -21.89 15.25 12.21
C ARG A 184 -22.23 14.59 13.54
N ARG A 185 -21.48 13.57 13.95
CA ARG A 185 -21.73 12.85 15.21
C ARG A 185 -21.20 13.62 16.43
N SER A 186 -20.09 14.33 16.29
CA SER A 186 -19.45 15.06 17.40
C SER A 186 -19.98 16.48 17.58
N GLY A 187 -20.62 17.05 16.55
CA GLY A 187 -21.04 18.45 16.49
C GLY A 187 -19.88 19.44 16.45
N ARG A 188 -18.65 18.99 16.16
CA ARG A 188 -17.44 19.82 16.17
C ARG A 188 -16.58 19.53 14.95
N SER A 189 -16.06 20.59 14.32
CA SER A 189 -15.03 20.47 13.30
C SER A 189 -13.66 20.22 13.93
N THR A 190 -12.87 19.32 13.36
CA THR A 190 -11.59 18.86 13.95
C THR A 190 -10.37 19.65 13.47
N GLY A 191 -10.54 20.55 12.49
CA GLY A 191 -9.45 21.27 11.81
C GLY A 191 -8.48 20.36 11.04
N GLN A 192 -8.68 19.04 11.06
CA GLN A 192 -7.87 18.05 10.38
C GLN A 192 -7.90 18.27 8.86
N LEU A 193 -9.10 18.52 8.31
CA LEU A 193 -9.29 18.80 6.90
C LEU A 193 -8.44 19.98 6.43
N ARG A 194 -8.45 21.10 7.17
CA ARG A 194 -7.70 22.31 6.82
C ARG A 194 -6.19 22.04 6.76
N ARG A 195 -5.65 21.31 7.74
CA ARG A 195 -4.23 20.96 7.77
C ARG A 195 -3.86 20.03 6.61
N PHE A 196 -4.69 19.02 6.35
CA PHE A 196 -4.50 18.11 5.22
C PHE A 196 -4.51 18.87 3.89
N VAL A 197 -5.54 19.68 3.63
CA VAL A 197 -5.65 20.46 2.37
C VAL A 197 -4.44 21.35 2.17
N GLN A 198 -3.99 22.06 3.21
CA GLN A 198 -2.80 22.91 3.11
C GLN A 198 -1.55 22.11 2.73
N LYS A 199 -1.26 21.03 3.45
CA LYS A 199 -0.09 20.18 3.18
C LYS A 199 -0.14 19.59 1.77
N GLN A 200 -1.30 19.08 1.38
CA GLN A 200 -1.48 18.43 0.09
C GLN A 200 -1.36 19.42 -1.08
N ARG A 201 -1.94 20.61 -0.93
CA ARG A 201 -1.81 21.71 -1.89
C ARG A 201 -0.34 22.07 -2.07
N ASP A 202 0.38 22.31 -0.97
CA ASP A 202 1.79 22.71 -1.01
C ASP A 202 2.65 21.67 -1.73
N GLN A 203 2.42 20.39 -1.46
CA GLN A 203 3.15 19.29 -2.11
C GLN A 203 2.86 19.21 -3.62
N ILE A 204 1.59 19.27 -4.02
CA ILE A 204 1.20 19.16 -5.44
C ILE A 204 1.70 20.36 -6.25
N GLN A 205 1.62 21.58 -5.70
CA GLN A 205 2.07 22.79 -6.39
C GLN A 205 3.57 22.76 -6.73
N ILE A 206 4.40 22.17 -5.87
CA ILE A 206 5.84 22.00 -6.14
C ILE A 206 6.09 21.05 -7.33
N MET A 207 5.18 20.10 -7.56
CA MET A 207 5.33 19.09 -8.62
C MET A 207 4.79 19.53 -9.98
N LEU A 208 3.85 20.48 -10.04
CA LEU A 208 3.24 20.96 -11.29
C LEU A 208 4.24 21.31 -12.40
N PRO A 209 5.38 21.98 -12.13
CA PRO A 209 6.35 22.31 -13.18
C PRO A 209 7.07 21.10 -13.78
N LYS A 210 7.08 19.95 -13.08
CA LYS A 210 7.71 18.70 -13.53
C LYS A 210 6.75 17.81 -14.31
N MET A 211 5.44 18.08 -14.23
CA MET A 211 4.40 17.28 -14.86
C MET A 211 4.22 17.63 -16.34
N ASP A 212 3.86 16.63 -17.14
CA ASP A 212 3.42 16.83 -18.51
C ASP A 212 2.04 17.51 -18.57
N GLU A 213 1.54 17.77 -19.77
CA GLU A 213 0.29 18.49 -19.98
C GLU A 213 -0.95 17.71 -19.48
N ASN A 214 -0.95 16.38 -19.56
CA ASN A 214 -2.08 15.56 -19.11
C ASN A 214 -2.09 15.46 -17.57
N ASP A 215 -0.94 15.16 -16.98
CA ASP A 215 -0.76 15.04 -15.53
C ASP A 215 -1.05 16.37 -14.84
N ARG A 216 -0.61 17.50 -15.42
CA ARG A 216 -0.87 18.83 -14.87
C ARG A 216 -2.36 19.18 -14.89
N ARG A 217 -3.11 18.81 -15.93
CA ARG A 217 -4.57 18.99 -15.95
C ARG A 217 -5.25 18.18 -14.86
N ARG A 218 -4.84 16.92 -14.66
CA ARG A 218 -5.35 16.09 -13.56
C ARG A 218 -5.04 16.70 -12.19
N ALA A 219 -3.80 17.11 -11.97
CA ALA A 219 -3.35 17.71 -10.72
C ALA A 219 -4.10 19.03 -10.42
N ASN A 220 -4.32 19.89 -11.42
CA ASN A 220 -5.11 21.10 -11.26
C ASN A 220 -6.57 20.79 -10.89
N GLY A 221 -7.21 19.80 -11.52
CA GLY A 221 -8.55 19.36 -11.14
C GLY A 221 -8.63 18.86 -9.70
N TYR A 222 -7.58 18.19 -9.22
CA TYR A 222 -7.45 17.80 -7.82
C TYR A 222 -7.27 19.01 -6.88
N LEU A 223 -6.45 19.99 -7.25
CA LEU A 223 -6.27 21.24 -6.49
C LEU A 223 -7.59 22.00 -6.35
N ASP A 224 -8.33 22.14 -7.45
CA ASP A 224 -9.65 22.78 -7.45
C ASP A 224 -10.63 22.04 -6.51
N TYR A 225 -10.61 20.71 -6.52
CA TYR A 225 -11.41 19.90 -5.62
C TYR A 225 -11.08 20.17 -4.14
N ILE A 226 -9.79 20.10 -3.75
CA ILE A 226 -9.41 20.26 -2.35
C ILE A 226 -9.58 21.71 -1.85
N ASP A 227 -9.44 22.70 -2.72
CA ASP A 227 -9.69 24.10 -2.39
C ASP A 227 -11.18 24.34 -2.10
N GLY A 228 -12.06 23.71 -2.87
CA GLY A 228 -13.51 23.69 -2.64
C GLY A 228 -13.91 23.13 -1.27
N LEU A 229 -13.13 22.22 -0.69
CA LEU A 229 -13.41 21.63 0.64
C LEU A 229 -13.25 22.61 1.80
N THR A 230 -12.55 23.72 1.60
CA THR A 230 -12.24 24.70 2.66
C THR A 230 -13.07 25.97 2.60
N GLN A 231 -13.86 26.15 1.54
CA GLN A 231 -14.77 27.27 1.39
C GLN A 231 -16.01 27.05 2.28
N PRO A 232 -16.42 28.03 3.09
CA PRO A 232 -17.66 27.92 3.84
C PRO A 232 -18.84 27.80 2.87
N ASP A 233 -19.73 26.86 3.15
CA ASP A 233 -20.96 26.64 2.38
C ASP A 233 -21.75 27.96 2.31
N SER A 234 -21.67 28.65 1.18
CA SER A 234 -22.29 29.95 0.96
C SER A 234 -23.79 29.83 0.68
N SER A 235 -24.35 28.63 0.84
CA SER A 235 -25.70 28.26 0.41
C SER A 235 -26.62 27.96 1.59
N GLN A 236 -26.78 28.90 2.52
CA GLN A 236 -28.03 28.98 3.31
C GLN A 236 -28.48 30.43 3.46
N PRO A 237 -29.56 30.86 2.79
CA PRO A 237 -30.23 32.10 3.16
C PRO A 237 -30.81 31.89 4.56
N VAL A 238 -30.31 32.66 5.53
CA VAL A 238 -30.93 32.82 6.84
C VAL A 238 -32.24 33.59 6.62
N THR A 239 -33.33 32.89 6.37
CA THR A 239 -34.67 33.43 6.57
C THR A 239 -34.88 33.53 8.08
N ARG A 240 -34.61 34.71 8.64
CA ARG A 240 -35.21 35.12 9.92
C ARG A 240 -36.62 35.60 9.60
N GLU A 241 -37.62 34.90 10.13
CA GLU A 241 -38.91 35.49 10.46
C GLU A 241 -38.84 36.14 11.84
#